data_AF-A0A1G2RTJ5-F1
#
_entry.id   AF-A0A1G2RTJ5-F1
#
_cell.length_a   1.000
_cell.length_b   1.000
_cell.length_c   1.000
_cell.angle_alpha   90.00
_cell.angle_beta   90.00
_cell.angle_gamma   90.00
#
_symmetry.space_group_name_H-M   'P 1'
#
loop_
_entity.id
_entity.type
_entity.pdbx_description
1 polymer ?
#
loop_
_entity_poly.entity_id
_entity_poly.type
_entity_poly.pdbx_seq_one_letter_code
_entity_poly.pdbx_strand_id
1 'polypeptide(L)'
;MTITCGRCKVGRAGKPCEMSFLHAGLQFTVFKNGMTCADCARLSATKLWDEYGDRFVAVDSEPSAARVSARWKEYEGTSVDDEEIALRLFLMLRILSHQPKRNWIIIATGPIAVSPRLGLHPLFFTSEGGAREYAKVMLAGAVHSWELWNIQRVIPKERVLDK
;
A
#
# COMPACT_ATOMS: atom_id res chain seq x y z
N MET A 1 -5.17 4.05 32.81
CA MET A 1 -3.97 3.21 32.96
C MET A 1 -3.07 3.47 31.76
N THR A 2 -1.78 3.79 31.98
CA THR A 2 -0.82 4.03 30.88
C THR A 2 0.03 2.78 30.74
N ILE A 3 0.06 2.18 29.55
CA ILE A 3 0.82 0.94 29.29
C ILE A 3 2.23 1.34 28.86
N THR A 4 3.25 0.61 29.31
CA THR A 4 4.64 0.80 28.85
C THR A 4 4.86 0.11 27.52
N CYS A 5 5.64 0.70 26.62
CA CYS A 5 5.91 0.15 25.30
C CYS A 5 6.50 -1.27 25.37
N GLY A 6 5.82 -2.23 24.73
CA GLY A 6 6.26 -3.62 24.68
C GLY A 6 7.64 -3.83 24.04
N ARG A 7 8.10 -2.90 23.19
CA ARG A 7 9.40 -2.95 22.48
C ARG A 7 10.53 -2.29 23.28
N CYS A 8 10.53 -0.96 23.45
CA CYS A 8 11.64 -0.25 24.09
C CYS A 8 11.58 -0.21 25.62
N LYS A 9 10.49 -0.65 26.26
CA LYS A 9 10.25 -0.65 27.71
C LYS A 9 10.35 0.72 28.43
N VAL A 10 10.60 1.81 27.70
CA VAL A 10 10.72 3.19 28.24
C VAL A 10 9.56 4.08 27.77
N GLY A 11 9.25 4.08 26.47
CA GLY A 11 8.18 4.89 25.89
C GLY A 11 6.78 4.46 26.33
N ARG A 12 5.79 5.35 26.21
CA ARG A 12 4.39 5.05 26.55
C ARG A 12 3.67 4.39 25.36
N ALA A 13 3.09 3.22 25.58
CA ALA A 13 2.09 2.64 24.70
C ALA A 13 0.74 3.34 24.92
N GLY A 14 0.29 4.09 23.92
CA GLY A 14 -1.02 4.75 23.89
C GLY A 14 -2.09 3.91 23.20
N LYS A 15 -3.31 4.44 23.06
CA LYS A 15 -4.41 3.78 22.31
C LYS A 15 -3.98 3.41 20.88
N PRO A 16 -4.56 2.36 20.26
CA PRO A 16 -4.38 2.12 18.83
C PRO A 16 -4.81 3.33 18.01
N CYS A 17 -4.01 3.70 17.00
CA CYS A 17 -4.28 4.86 16.14
C CYS A 17 -3.50 4.76 14.83
N GLU A 18 -4.05 5.33 13.76
CA GLU A 18 -3.24 5.72 12.60
C GLU A 18 -2.35 6.92 12.98
N MET A 19 -1.13 6.97 12.45
CA MET A 19 -0.23 8.10 12.59
C MET A 19 0.55 8.30 11.28
N SER A 20 0.74 9.56 10.88
CA SER A 20 1.55 9.89 9.70
C SER A 20 2.83 10.63 10.10
N PHE A 21 3.90 10.42 9.33
CA PHE A 21 5.19 11.08 9.53
C PHE A 21 5.97 11.17 8.20
N LEU A 22 6.95 12.07 8.14
CA LEU A 22 7.86 12.18 6.99
C LEU A 22 9.13 11.34 7.20
N HIS A 23 9.54 10.62 6.15
CA HIS A 23 10.81 9.90 6.03
C HIS A 23 11.21 9.82 4.56
N ALA A 24 12.50 9.96 4.23
CA ALA A 24 13.01 9.94 2.85
C ALA A 24 12.27 10.87 1.85
N GLY A 25 11.70 11.99 2.32
CA GLY A 25 10.89 12.91 1.50
C GLY A 25 9.44 12.46 1.25
N LEU A 26 9.04 11.28 1.76
CA LEU A 26 7.72 10.69 1.59
C LEU A 26 6.86 10.82 2.86
N GLN A 27 5.54 10.88 2.70
CA GLN A 27 4.58 10.80 3.81
C GLN A 27 4.18 9.34 4.06
N PHE A 28 4.69 8.77 5.15
CA PHE A 28 4.29 7.47 5.65
C PHE A 28 3.03 7.59 6.50
N THR A 29 2.16 6.59 6.43
CA THR A 29 0.97 6.41 7.26
C THR A 29 1.00 5.02 7.87
N VAL A 30 1.04 4.90 9.21
CA VAL A 30 1.20 3.61 9.89
C VAL A 30 0.15 3.40 10.96
N PHE A 31 -0.38 2.19 11.08
CA PHE A 31 -1.28 1.84 12.18
C PHE A 31 -0.49 1.38 13.42
N LYS A 32 -0.45 2.23 14.45
CA LYS A 32 0.12 1.86 15.75
C LYS A 32 -0.88 0.99 16.51
N ASN A 33 -0.54 -0.29 16.71
CA ASN A 33 -1.40 -1.31 17.33
C ASN A 33 -1.70 -1.12 18.84
N GLY A 34 -1.23 -0.05 19.47
CA GLY A 34 -1.45 0.25 20.89
C GLY A 34 -0.57 -0.51 21.88
N MET A 35 0.31 -1.42 21.43
CA MET A 35 1.35 -2.05 22.28
C MET A 35 2.71 -1.36 22.16
N THR A 36 2.93 -0.61 21.09
CA THR A 36 4.15 0.18 20.84
C THR A 36 3.95 1.67 21.12
N CYS A 37 5.03 2.40 21.46
CA CYS A 37 5.03 3.86 21.41
C CYS A 37 5.17 4.35 19.96
N ALA A 38 4.87 5.64 19.73
CA ALA A 38 4.94 6.23 18.39
C ALA A 38 6.34 6.10 17.76
N ASP A 39 7.40 6.33 18.54
CA ASP A 39 8.79 6.26 18.05
C ASP A 39 9.17 4.84 17.63
N CYS A 40 8.75 3.81 18.39
CA CYS A 40 8.96 2.41 18.02
C CYS A 40 8.15 1.97 16.80
N ALA A 41 6.97 2.56 16.57
CA ALA A 41 6.18 2.31 15.36
C ALA A 41 6.84 2.98 14.14
N ARG A 42 7.27 4.24 14.28
CA ARG A 42 8.06 4.97 13.27
C ARG A 42 9.33 4.20 12.91
N LEU A 43 10.14 3.81 13.90
CA LEU A 43 11.41 3.09 13.69
C LEU A 43 11.23 1.72 13.00
N SER A 44 10.10 1.03 13.24
CA SER A 44 9.76 -0.19 12.49
C SER A 44 9.50 0.11 11.02
N ALA A 45 8.74 1.16 10.73
CA ALA A 45 8.38 1.54 9.37
C ALA A 45 9.57 2.14 8.59
N THR A 46 10.43 2.93 9.23
CA THR A 46 11.67 3.41 8.61
C THR A 46 12.60 2.24 8.32
N LYS A 47 12.84 1.30 9.26
CA LYS A 47 13.68 0.13 8.97
C LYS A 47 13.13 -0.69 7.78
N LEU A 48 11.81 -0.90 7.71
CA LEU A 48 11.20 -1.64 6.60
C LEU A 48 11.40 -0.90 5.26
N TRP A 49 11.34 0.42 5.25
CA TRP A 49 11.67 1.23 4.08
C TRP A 49 13.17 1.18 3.74
N ASP A 50 14.06 1.37 4.71
CA ASP A 50 15.50 1.42 4.50
C ASP A 50 16.08 0.06 4.02
N GLU A 51 15.37 -1.04 4.28
CA GLU A 51 15.76 -2.43 3.94
C GLU A 51 15.09 -2.95 2.63
N TYR A 52 13.90 -2.46 2.26
CA TYR A 52 13.11 -2.99 1.13
C TYR A 52 12.45 -1.94 0.22
N GLY A 53 12.46 -0.66 0.57
CA GLY A 53 11.74 0.41 -0.12
C GLY A 53 12.10 0.51 -1.60
N ASP A 54 13.39 0.66 -1.90
CA ASP A 54 13.92 0.78 -3.27
C ASP A 54 13.72 -0.48 -4.13
N ARG A 55 13.39 -1.63 -3.55
CA ARG A 55 13.07 -2.86 -4.31
C ARG A 55 11.65 -2.80 -4.88
N PHE A 56 10.69 -2.36 -4.08
CA PHE A 56 9.27 -2.41 -4.45
C PHE A 56 8.70 -1.06 -4.89
N VAL A 57 9.41 0.05 -4.62
CA VAL A 57 8.94 1.41 -4.87
C VAL A 57 9.97 2.17 -5.69
N ALA A 58 9.50 2.97 -6.63
CA ALA A 58 10.27 4.02 -7.28
C ALA A 58 9.79 5.38 -6.78
N VAL A 59 10.74 6.26 -6.46
CA VAL A 59 10.48 7.64 -6.09
C VAL A 59 11.10 8.51 -7.17
N ASP A 60 10.25 9.13 -7.99
CA ASP A 60 10.67 10.09 -9.00
C ASP A 60 10.62 11.50 -8.38
N SER A 61 11.79 12.08 -8.16
CA SER A 61 11.98 13.34 -7.43
C SER A 61 11.90 14.55 -8.37
N GLU A 62 10.73 14.75 -9.00
CA GLU A 62 10.44 16.00 -9.70
C GLU A 62 10.43 17.18 -8.69
N PRO A 63 10.99 18.36 -9.03
CA PRO A 63 11.10 19.51 -8.11
C PRO A 63 9.77 20.04 -7.54
N SER A 64 8.64 19.73 -8.19
CA SER A 64 7.31 20.22 -7.85
C SER A 64 6.45 19.20 -7.07
N ALA A 65 6.74 17.90 -7.18
CA ALA A 65 6.10 16.85 -6.40
C ALA A 65 6.88 15.53 -6.54
N ALA A 66 7.30 14.93 -5.41
CA ALA A 66 7.81 13.56 -5.42
C ALA A 66 6.68 12.60 -5.86
N ARG A 67 6.86 11.93 -6.99
CA ARG A 67 5.95 10.90 -7.48
C ARG A 67 6.38 9.55 -6.96
N VAL A 68 5.47 8.84 -6.33
CA VAL A 68 5.68 7.47 -5.83
C VAL A 68 4.95 6.51 -6.76
N SER A 69 5.69 5.58 -7.36
CA SER A 69 5.14 4.47 -8.15
C SER A 69 5.58 3.13 -7.57
N ALA A 70 4.75 2.10 -7.72
CA ALA A 70 5.06 0.76 -7.26
C ALA A 70 5.66 -0.06 -8.41
N ARG A 71 6.75 -0.78 -8.13
CA ARG A 71 7.42 -1.65 -9.10
C ARG A 71 6.67 -2.98 -9.18
N TRP A 72 5.49 -2.97 -9.78
CA TRP A 72 4.60 -4.15 -9.83
C TRP A 72 5.24 -5.41 -10.41
N LYS A 73 6.24 -5.28 -11.30
CA LYS A 73 7.03 -6.41 -11.80
C LYS A 73 7.88 -7.10 -10.73
N GLU A 74 8.41 -6.33 -9.78
CA GLU A 74 9.22 -6.83 -8.66
C GLU A 74 8.36 -7.48 -7.55
N TYR A 75 7.04 -7.32 -7.62
CA TYR A 75 6.05 -7.98 -6.77
C TYR A 75 5.62 -9.35 -7.34
N GLU A 76 5.63 -9.50 -8.67
CA GLU A 76 5.33 -10.77 -9.35
C GLU A 76 6.41 -11.83 -9.11
N GLY A 77 6.01 -13.04 -8.72
CA GLY A 77 6.94 -14.16 -8.54
C GLY A 77 7.84 -14.09 -7.30
N THR A 78 7.52 -13.22 -6.34
CA THR A 78 8.25 -13.13 -5.06
C THR A 78 7.90 -14.27 -4.09
N SER A 79 8.65 -14.36 -2.98
CA SER A 79 8.26 -15.22 -1.85
C SER A 79 7.05 -14.66 -1.11
N VAL A 80 6.31 -15.50 -0.37
CA VAL A 80 5.17 -15.04 0.45
C VAL A 80 5.57 -13.96 1.46
N ASP A 81 6.78 -14.05 2.02
CA ASP A 81 7.32 -13.06 2.96
C ASP A 81 7.59 -11.71 2.27
N ASP A 82 8.18 -11.74 1.07
CA ASP A 82 8.39 -10.56 0.23
C ASP A 82 7.06 -9.91 -0.20
N GLU A 83 6.05 -10.73 -0.52
CA GLU A 83 4.72 -10.25 -0.87
C GLU A 83 4.10 -9.46 0.30
N GLU A 84 4.19 -10.01 1.53
CA GLU A 84 3.69 -9.31 2.72
C GLU A 84 4.45 -8.00 2.99
N ILE A 85 5.78 -7.99 2.77
CA ILE A 85 6.62 -6.79 2.88
C ILE A 85 6.19 -5.72 1.87
N ALA A 86 6.00 -6.09 0.60
CA ALA A 86 5.56 -5.20 -0.46
C ALA A 86 4.16 -4.60 -0.16
N LEU A 87 3.19 -5.44 0.24
CA LEU A 87 1.87 -4.99 0.64
C LEU A 87 1.94 -4.00 1.82
N ARG A 88 2.75 -4.29 2.84
CA ARG A 88 2.97 -3.37 3.97
C ARG A 88 3.54 -2.02 3.51
N LEU A 89 4.54 -2.01 2.63
CA LEU A 89 5.11 -0.77 2.05
C LEU A 89 4.05 0.03 1.26
N PHE A 90 3.29 -0.62 0.39
CA PHE A 90 2.28 0.03 -0.44
C PHE A 90 1.12 0.62 0.38
N LEU A 91 0.75 -0.03 1.49
CA LEU A 91 -0.21 0.52 2.44
C LEU A 91 0.36 1.72 3.20
N MET A 92 1.62 1.65 3.64
CA MET A 92 2.26 2.76 4.37
C MET A 92 2.37 4.03 3.52
N LEU A 93 2.61 3.88 2.23
CA LEU A 93 2.72 4.98 1.27
C LEU A 93 1.38 5.39 0.65
N ARG A 94 0.27 4.78 1.10
CA ARG A 94 -1.08 5.00 0.55
C ARG A 94 -1.12 4.84 -0.98
N ILE A 95 -0.40 3.86 -1.52
CA ILE A 95 -0.53 3.39 -2.91
C ILE A 95 -1.72 2.42 -2.97
N LEU A 96 -1.65 1.39 -2.13
CA LEU A 96 -2.78 0.52 -1.90
C LEU A 96 -3.74 1.20 -0.94
N SER A 97 -5.00 1.24 -1.38
CA SER A 97 -6.12 1.37 -0.50
C SER A 97 -6.59 -0.02 -0.08
N HIS A 98 -7.65 -0.01 0.69
CA HIS A 98 -7.48 -0.50 2.04
C HIS A 98 -8.97 -0.88 2.35
N GLN A 99 -9.29 -2.17 2.14
CA GLN A 99 -10.63 -2.80 2.02
C GLN A 99 -11.47 -2.89 3.32
N PRO A 100 -12.76 -2.50 3.26
CA PRO A 100 -13.73 -2.77 4.33
C PRO A 100 -14.43 -4.15 4.19
N LYS A 101 -14.26 -5.01 5.22
CA LYS A 101 -14.79 -6.41 5.38
C LYS A 101 -14.04 -7.45 4.51
N ARG A 102 -13.46 -8.53 5.05
CA ARG A 102 -13.45 -9.09 6.43
C ARG A 102 -12.02 -9.39 6.88
N ASN A 103 -11.71 -9.00 8.12
CA ASN A 103 -10.45 -9.21 8.86
C ASN A 103 -9.23 -8.45 8.30
N TRP A 104 -8.47 -7.85 9.23
CA TRP A 104 -7.50 -6.77 9.01
C TRP A 104 -8.15 -5.44 8.61
N ILE A 105 -7.74 -4.35 9.28
CA ILE A 105 -8.26 -3.01 9.03
C ILE A 105 -7.42 -2.40 7.93
N ILE A 106 -8.10 -2.06 6.86
CA ILE A 106 -7.48 -1.51 5.67
C ILE A 106 -8.45 -0.30 5.37
N ILE A 107 -7.99 0.98 5.44
CA ILE A 107 -8.74 2.27 5.36
C ILE A 107 -8.61 3.01 4.00
N ALA A 108 -9.59 2.88 3.10
CA ALA A 108 -9.59 3.60 1.82
C ALA A 108 -10.34 4.96 1.84
N THR A 109 -9.66 6.05 1.49
CA THR A 109 -10.30 7.27 0.95
C THR A 109 -10.02 7.34 -0.55
N GLY A 110 -10.87 6.70 -1.35
CA GLY A 110 -10.62 6.45 -2.78
C GLY A 110 -10.60 4.94 -3.05
N PRO A 111 -11.60 4.37 -3.75
CA PRO A 111 -11.72 2.92 -3.86
C PRO A 111 -11.76 2.45 -5.30
N ILE A 112 -10.64 1.95 -5.82
CA ILE A 112 -10.62 1.25 -7.10
C ILE A 112 -10.13 -0.17 -6.87
N ALA A 113 -10.95 -1.16 -7.23
CA ALA A 113 -10.59 -2.56 -7.19
C ALA A 113 -10.26 -3.08 -8.60
N VAL A 114 -9.25 -3.94 -8.70
CA VAL A 114 -8.92 -4.67 -9.93
C VAL A 114 -9.48 -6.09 -9.80
N SER A 115 -10.41 -6.48 -10.68
CA SER A 115 -11.03 -7.81 -10.64
C SER A 115 -10.73 -8.60 -11.93
N PRO A 116 -9.67 -9.43 -11.95
CA PRO A 116 -9.53 -10.48 -12.93
C PRO A 116 -10.46 -11.63 -12.54
N ARG A 117 -11.33 -12.07 -13.46
CA ARG A 117 -12.07 -13.32 -13.24
C ARG A 117 -11.07 -14.49 -13.25
N LEU A 118 -10.88 -15.09 -12.07
CA LEU A 118 -9.99 -16.21 -11.69
C LEU A 118 -8.67 -15.80 -10.99
N GLY A 119 -8.45 -16.39 -9.80
CA GLY A 119 -7.13 -16.66 -9.23
C GLY A 119 -6.50 -15.61 -8.32
N LEU A 120 -6.55 -14.32 -8.66
CA LEU A 120 -5.79 -13.29 -7.95
C LEU A 120 -6.57 -12.64 -6.79
N HIS A 121 -5.86 -12.30 -5.70
CA HIS A 121 -6.42 -11.51 -4.61
C HIS A 121 -6.77 -10.10 -5.10
N PRO A 122 -7.98 -9.59 -4.84
CA PRO A 122 -8.37 -8.25 -5.29
C PRO A 122 -7.58 -7.18 -4.52
N LEU A 123 -6.71 -6.46 -5.23
CA LEU A 123 -6.04 -5.28 -4.71
C LEU A 123 -6.94 -4.05 -4.83
N PHE A 124 -6.87 -3.20 -3.82
CA PHE A 124 -7.59 -1.93 -3.73
C PHE A 124 -6.60 -0.79 -3.78
N PHE A 125 -6.87 0.25 -4.56
CA PHE A 125 -5.96 1.36 -4.81
C PHE A 125 -6.55 2.67 -4.29
N THR A 126 -5.70 3.59 -3.82
CA THR A 126 -6.13 4.93 -3.37
C THR A 126 -6.43 5.88 -4.52
N SER A 127 -5.91 5.57 -5.71
CA SER A 127 -6.02 6.39 -6.91
C SER A 127 -6.25 5.55 -8.15
N GLU A 128 -6.86 6.16 -9.16
CA GLU A 128 -7.06 5.50 -10.46
C GLU A 128 -5.73 5.28 -11.19
N GLY A 129 -4.77 6.21 -11.06
CA GLY A 129 -3.44 6.08 -11.65
C GLY A 129 -2.73 4.80 -11.24
N GLY A 130 -2.65 4.51 -9.93
CA GLY A 130 -2.02 3.29 -9.42
C GLY A 130 -2.73 2.01 -9.85
N ALA A 131 -4.06 2.00 -9.89
CA ALA A 131 -4.84 0.86 -10.36
C ALA A 131 -4.64 0.59 -11.86
N ARG A 132 -4.58 1.66 -12.67
CA ARG A 132 -4.29 1.57 -14.11
C ARG A 132 -2.87 1.10 -14.36
N GLU A 133 -1.89 1.57 -13.59
CA GLU A 133 -0.49 1.14 -13.68
C GLU A 133 -0.36 -0.37 -13.38
N TYR A 134 -0.91 -0.83 -12.25
CA TYR A 134 -0.97 -2.26 -11.90
C TYR A 134 -1.60 -3.07 -13.03
N ALA A 135 -2.78 -2.67 -13.52
CA ALA A 135 -3.50 -3.44 -14.54
C ALA A 135 -2.78 -3.44 -15.91
N LYS A 136 -2.09 -2.34 -16.27
CA LYS A 136 -1.24 -2.28 -17.48
C LYS A 136 0.00 -3.17 -17.37
N VAL A 137 0.59 -3.33 -16.18
CA VAL A 137 1.75 -4.20 -15.97
C VAL A 137 1.34 -5.67 -15.86
N MET A 138 0.36 -5.98 -15.00
CA MET A 138 0.02 -7.34 -14.58
C MET A 138 -1.06 -8.01 -15.42
N LEU A 139 -1.99 -7.25 -16.01
CA LEU A 139 -3.21 -7.80 -16.64
C LEU A 139 -3.36 -7.45 -18.13
N ALA A 140 -2.41 -6.72 -18.73
CA ALA A 140 -2.46 -6.41 -20.16
C ALA A 140 -2.46 -7.68 -21.03
N GLY A 141 -1.66 -8.69 -20.66
CA GLY A 141 -1.61 -10.00 -21.32
C GLY A 141 -2.72 -10.98 -20.92
N ALA A 142 -3.64 -10.61 -20.01
CA ALA A 142 -4.67 -11.52 -19.54
C ALA A 142 -5.65 -11.89 -20.67
N VAL A 143 -5.86 -13.20 -20.87
CA VAL A 143 -6.76 -13.75 -21.90
C VAL A 143 -8.24 -13.37 -21.64
N HIS A 144 -8.61 -13.20 -20.38
CA HIS A 144 -9.96 -12.82 -19.97
C HIS A 144 -10.15 -11.29 -19.91
N SER A 145 -11.41 -10.86 -19.96
CA SER A 145 -11.81 -9.49 -19.66
C SER A 145 -11.74 -9.22 -18.15
N TRP A 146 -11.44 -7.97 -17.80
CA TRP A 146 -11.34 -7.47 -16.44
C TRP A 146 -11.78 -6.01 -16.42
N GLU A 147 -12.02 -5.46 -15.23
CA GLU A 147 -12.53 -4.10 -15.06
C GLU A 147 -11.89 -3.44 -13.85
N LEU A 148 -11.79 -2.11 -13.88
CA LEU A 148 -11.56 -1.30 -12.68
C LEU A 148 -12.90 -0.89 -12.09
N TRP A 149 -13.14 -1.23 -10.83
CA TRP A 149 -14.35 -0.86 -10.11
C TRP A 149 -14.05 0.32 -9.20
N ASN A 150 -14.34 1.54 -9.64
CA ASN A 150 -14.60 2.63 -8.72
C ASN A 150 -15.93 2.33 -8.02
N ILE A 151 -16.05 2.50 -6.69
CA ILE A 151 -17.32 2.22 -5.97
C ILE A 151 -18.51 3.01 -6.54
N GLN A 152 -18.26 4.09 -7.29
CA GLN A 152 -19.29 4.87 -8.00
C GLN A 152 -19.40 4.54 -9.51
N ARG A 153 -18.44 3.82 -10.13
CA ARG A 153 -18.37 3.60 -11.58
C ARG A 153 -17.48 2.43 -12.00
N VAL A 154 -17.95 1.60 -12.93
CA VAL A 154 -17.13 0.57 -13.60
C VAL A 154 -16.41 1.13 -14.82
N ILE A 155 -15.14 0.77 -15.02
CA ILE A 155 -14.32 1.13 -16.18
C ILE A 155 -13.83 -0.17 -16.87
N PRO A 156 -14.25 -0.45 -18.13
CA PRO A 156 -13.82 -1.64 -18.88
C PRO A 156 -12.33 -1.65 -19.26
N LYS A 157 -11.76 -2.87 -19.40
CA LYS A 157 -10.37 -3.15 -19.80
C LYS A 157 -9.84 -2.26 -20.93
N GLU A 158 -10.62 -2.13 -21.99
CA GLU A 158 -10.24 -1.42 -23.22
C GLU A 158 -9.88 0.04 -22.89
N ARG A 159 -10.78 0.73 -22.17
CA ARG A 159 -10.62 2.12 -21.70
C ARG A 159 -9.54 2.29 -20.63
N VAL A 160 -9.03 1.19 -20.06
CA VAL A 160 -7.91 1.21 -19.12
C VAL A 160 -6.59 1.13 -19.86
N LEU A 161 -6.52 0.31 -20.92
CA LEU A 161 -5.32 0.07 -21.70
C LEU A 161 -5.02 1.18 -22.73
N ASP A 162 -6.03 1.90 -23.20
CA ASP A 162 -5.88 3.09 -24.06
C ASP A 162 -4.85 4.10 -23.50
N LYS A 163 -4.20 4.83 -24.42
CA LYS A 163 -3.12 5.80 -24.14
C LYS A 163 -3.67 7.18 -23.78
#